data_AF-A0A967P8C7-F1
#
_entry.id   AF-A0A967P8C7-F1
#
_cell.length_a   1.000
_cell.length_b   1.000
_cell.length_c   1.000
_cell.angle_alpha   90.00
_cell.angle_beta   90.00
_cell.angle_gamma   90.00
#
_symmetry.space_group_name_H-M   'P 1'
#
loop_
_entity.id
_entity.type
_entity.pdbx_description
1 polymer ?
#
loop_
_entity_poly.entity_id
_entity_poly.type
_entity_poly.pdbx_seq_one_letter_code
_entity_poly.pdbx_strand_id
1 'polypeptide(L)'
;PQIRFRFILPFVERESGVFADQLLWDFWRTPSLVKASGASLESSRHKRNATVNDVILNTKIAYYNLLINQNIYETNRYEVEEFEKKLEQTENFVKLGRKSRLDLTKARVDMGHAKLNLLNS
;
A
#
# COMPACT_ATOMS: atom_id res chain seq x y z
N PRO A 1 8.05 -20.42 -44.57
CA PRO A 1 8.69 -20.01 -45.85
C PRO A 1 8.16 -18.66 -46.29
N GLN A 2 9.03 -17.70 -46.61
CA GLN A 2 8.66 -16.37 -47.08
C GLN A 2 9.41 -16.05 -48.37
N ILE A 3 8.70 -15.50 -49.36
CA ILE A 3 9.29 -15.06 -50.63
C ILE A 3 9.23 -13.54 -50.66
N ARG A 4 10.37 -12.92 -50.99
CA ARG A 4 10.51 -11.48 -51.21
C ARG A 4 10.69 -11.20 -52.69
N PHE A 5 9.81 -10.39 -53.26
CA PHE A 5 9.94 -9.85 -54.61
C PHE A 5 10.51 -8.43 -54.54
N ARG A 6 11.44 -8.11 -55.43
CA ARG A 6 12.03 -6.78 -55.58
C ARG A 6 11.97 -6.38 -57.05
N PHE A 7 11.30 -5.28 -57.34
CA PHE A 7 11.24 -4.68 -58.67
C PHE A 7 11.98 -3.35 -58.63
N ILE A 8 13.03 -3.21 -59.44
CA ILE A 8 13.84 -1.98 -59.53
C ILE A 8 13.53 -1.35 -60.88
N LEU A 9 13.10 -0.09 -60.87
CA LEU A 9 12.90 0.70 -62.08
C LEU A 9 14.04 1.73 -62.16
N PRO A 10 15.02 1.55 -63.07
CA PRO A 10 16.08 2.52 -63.26
C PRO A 10 15.60 3.68 -64.13
N PHE A 11 15.70 4.90 -63.63
CA PHE A 11 15.66 6.11 -64.44
C PHE A 11 16.91 6.95 -64.14
N VAL A 12 17.46 7.59 -65.18
CA VAL A 12 18.78 8.26 -65.13
C VAL A 12 18.85 9.19 -63.91
N GLU A 13 19.84 8.93 -63.05
CA GLU A 13 20.19 9.58 -61.78
C GLU A 13 19.40 9.25 -60.49
N ARG A 14 18.34 8.42 -60.51
CA ARG A 14 17.72 7.90 -59.26
C ARG A 14 17.19 6.48 -59.42
N GLU A 15 17.58 5.58 -58.52
CA GLU A 15 16.98 4.25 -58.40
C GLU A 15 15.70 4.31 -57.58
N SER A 16 14.58 3.82 -58.12
CA SER A 16 13.34 3.59 -57.36
C SER A 16 12.98 2.10 -57.42
N GLY A 17 12.68 1.52 -56.26
CA GLY A 17 12.35 0.10 -56.14
C GLY A 17 11.06 -0.15 -55.35
N VAL A 18 10.27 -1.12 -55.79
CA VAL A 18 9.07 -1.63 -55.10
C VAL A 18 9.37 -3.04 -54.57
N PHE A 19 9.00 -3.30 -53.32
CA PHE A 19 9.24 -4.58 -52.66
C PHE A 19 7.90 -5.18 -52.24
N ALA A 20 7.74 -6.50 -52.41
CA ALA A 20 6.56 -7.23 -51.96
C ALA A 20 7.00 -8.51 -51.23
N ASP A 21 6.48 -8.73 -50.03
CA ASP A 21 6.75 -9.92 -49.22
C ASP A 21 5.49 -10.79 -49.12
N GLN A 22 5.62 -12.09 -49.39
CA GLN A 22 4.52 -13.06 -49.28
C GLN A 22 4.90 -14.22 -48.36
N LEU A 23 4.05 -14.48 -47.36
CA LEU A 23 4.13 -15.65 -46.49
C LEU A 23 3.46 -16.83 -47.19
N LEU A 24 4.20 -17.93 -47.40
CA LEU A 24 3.65 -19.14 -48.02
C LEU A 24 3.00 -20.08 -46.99
N TRP A 25 3.70 -20.30 -45.87
CA TRP A 25 3.24 -21.13 -44.77
C TRP A 25 4.13 -20.86 -43.54
N ASP A 26 3.56 -20.93 -42.35
CA ASP A 26 4.25 -20.57 -41.10
C ASP A 26 4.18 -21.65 -40.01
N PHE A 27 3.75 -22.88 -40.34
CA PHE A 27 3.69 -24.02 -39.41
C PHE A 27 2.99 -23.71 -38.10
N TRP A 28 1.76 -23.18 -38.17
CA TRP A 28 0.92 -22.87 -37.01
C TRP A 28 1.49 -21.81 -36.05
N ARG A 29 2.54 -21.09 -36.45
CA ARG A 29 3.14 -20.04 -35.62
C ARG A 29 2.17 -18.90 -35.36
N THR A 30 1.48 -18.41 -36.39
CA THR A 30 0.49 -17.32 -36.26
C THR A 30 -0.68 -17.71 -35.35
N PRO A 31 -1.39 -18.84 -35.55
CA PRO A 31 -2.48 -19.20 -34.64
C PRO A 31 -2.00 -19.45 -33.19
N SER A 32 -0.79 -19.99 -33.01
CA SER A 32 -0.20 -20.14 -31.67
C SER A 32 0.09 -18.78 -31.01
N LEU A 33 0.60 -17.81 -31.77
CA LEU A 33 0.84 -16.45 -31.30
C LEU A 33 -0.47 -15.73 -30.96
N VAL A 34 -1.50 -15.88 -31.78
CA VAL A 34 -2.84 -15.32 -31.50
C VAL A 34 -3.41 -15.93 -30.22
N LYS A 35 -3.31 -17.25 -30.03
CA LYS A 35 -3.73 -17.92 -28.79
C LYS A 35 -2.96 -17.42 -27.57
N ALA A 36 -1.64 -17.25 -27.69
CA ALA A 36 -0.81 -16.71 -26.61
C ALA A 36 -1.18 -15.26 -26.28
N SER A 37 -1.43 -14.43 -27.30
CA SER A 37 -1.90 -13.05 -27.10
C SER A 37 -3.27 -13.01 -26.43
N GLY A 38 -4.17 -13.93 -26.76
CA GLY A 38 -5.47 -14.08 -26.11
C GLY A 38 -5.34 -14.42 -24.62
N ALA A 39 -4.51 -15.42 -24.29
CA ALA A 39 -4.23 -15.79 -22.90
C ALA A 39 -3.55 -14.64 -22.11
N SER A 40 -2.67 -13.87 -22.76
CA SER A 40 -2.06 -12.68 -22.16
C SER A 40 -3.09 -11.58 -21.86
N LEU A 41 -4.03 -11.35 -22.78
CA LEU A 41 -5.14 -10.41 -22.58
C LEU A 41 -6.04 -10.84 -21.42
N GLU A 42 -6.39 -12.12 -21.33
CA GLU A 42 -7.17 -12.67 -20.22
C GLU A 42 -6.43 -12.53 -18.89
N SER A 43 -5.14 -12.84 -18.84
CA SER A 43 -4.29 -12.61 -17.67
C SER A 43 -4.29 -11.14 -17.24
N SER A 44 -4.17 -10.21 -18.19
CA SER A 44 -4.25 -8.76 -17.90
C SER A 44 -5.61 -8.34 -17.36
N ARG A 45 -6.72 -8.95 -17.82
CA ARG A 45 -8.06 -8.71 -17.27
C ARG A 45 -8.17 -9.21 -15.83
N HIS A 46 -7.65 -10.39 -15.52
CA HIS A 46 -7.62 -10.91 -14.15
C HIS A 46 -6.74 -10.05 -13.24
N LYS A 47 -5.56 -9.61 -13.71
CA LYS A 47 -4.70 -8.67 -12.98
C LYS A 47 -5.42 -7.37 -12.67
N ARG A 48 -6.14 -6.79 -13.64
CA ARG A 48 -6.95 -5.59 -13.41
C ARG A 48 -7.97 -5.81 -12.29
N ASN A 49 -8.70 -6.93 -12.31
CA ASN A 49 -9.68 -7.24 -11.27
C ASN A 49 -9.02 -7.45 -9.90
N ALA A 50 -7.85 -8.11 -9.86
CA ALA A 50 -7.06 -8.26 -8.64
C ALA A 50 -6.62 -6.89 -8.09
N THR A 51 -6.10 -6.01 -8.93
CA THR A 51 -5.72 -4.64 -8.52
C THR A 51 -6.91 -3.85 -7.97
N VAL A 52 -8.09 -3.96 -8.58
CA VAL A 52 -9.31 -3.33 -8.05
C VAL A 52 -9.65 -3.87 -6.66
N ASN A 53 -9.60 -5.19 -6.49
CA ASN A 53 -9.86 -5.83 -5.20
C ASN A 53 -8.83 -5.41 -4.14
N ASP A 54 -7.55 -5.34 -4.50
CA ASP A 54 -6.47 -4.91 -3.61
C ASP A 54 -6.66 -3.46 -3.15
N VAL A 55 -7.04 -2.56 -4.07
CA VAL A 55 -7.33 -1.17 -3.72
C VAL A 55 -8.52 -1.08 -2.76
N ILE A 56 -9.60 -1.82 -3.01
CA ILE A 56 -10.77 -1.87 -2.12
C ILE A 56 -10.36 -2.40 -0.74
N LEU A 57 -9.60 -3.50 -0.69
CA LEU A 57 -9.14 -4.11 0.56
C LEU A 57 -8.24 -3.15 1.35
N ASN A 58 -7.23 -2.57 0.70
CA ASN A 58 -6.30 -1.65 1.34
C ASN A 58 -7.00 -0.39 1.85
N THR A 59 -8.01 0.11 1.12
CA THR A 59 -8.82 1.25 1.57
C THR A 59 -9.60 0.89 2.84
N LYS A 60 -10.20 -0.30 2.91
CA LYS A 60 -10.91 -0.78 4.11
C LYS A 60 -9.97 -0.95 5.29
N ILE A 61 -8.80 -1.54 5.08
CA ILE A 61 -7.77 -1.71 6.12
C ILE A 61 -7.35 -0.34 6.65
N ALA A 62 -7.04 0.61 5.77
CA ALA A 62 -6.65 1.96 6.16
C ALA A 62 -7.75 2.67 6.97
N TYR A 63 -9.00 2.54 6.56
CA TYR A 63 -10.15 3.11 7.27
C TYR A 63 -10.29 2.55 8.69
N TYR A 64 -10.26 1.22 8.85
CA TYR A 64 -10.39 0.62 10.17
C TYR A 64 -9.17 0.86 11.06
N ASN A 65 -7.97 0.89 10.49
CA ASN A 65 -6.77 1.27 11.24
C ASN A 65 -6.88 2.69 11.78
N LEU A 66 -7.40 3.64 10.99
CA LEU A 66 -7.66 5.00 11.47
C LEU A 66 -8.63 5.00 12.65
N LEU A 67 -9.76 4.29 12.55
CA LEU A 67 -10.75 4.21 13.61
C LEU A 67 -10.19 3.59 14.90
N ILE A 68 -9.39 2.53 14.77
CA ILE A 68 -8.70 1.89 15.90
C ILE A 68 -7.73 2.87 16.56
N ASN A 69 -6.89 3.54 15.78
CA ASN A 69 -5.92 4.50 16.30
C ASN A 69 -6.61 5.69 17.00
N GLN A 70 -7.73 6.18 16.45
CA GLN A 70 -8.54 7.20 17.12
C GLN A 70 -9.04 6.74 18.50
N ASN A 71 -9.55 5.51 18.60
CA ASN A 71 -10.01 4.96 19.87
C ASN A 71 -8.87 4.74 20.87
N ILE A 72 -7.70 4.29 20.41
CA ILE A 72 -6.50 4.13 21.24
C ILE A 72 -6.06 5.50 21.77
N TYR A 73 -6.01 6.52 20.90
CA TYR A 73 -5.68 7.88 21.29
C TYR A 73 -6.64 8.43 22.36
N GLU A 74 -7.95 8.28 22.15
CA GLU A 74 -8.97 8.71 23.12
C GLU A 74 -8.82 7.96 24.45
N THR A 75 -8.59 6.65 24.42
CA THR A 75 -8.37 5.83 25.62
C THR A 75 -7.13 6.29 26.39
N ASN A 76 -6.01 6.51 25.69
CA ASN A 76 -4.77 6.99 26.30
C ASN A 76 -4.93 8.42 26.86
N ARG A 77 -5.75 9.26 26.22
CA ARG A 77 -6.06 10.60 26.75
C ARG A 77 -6.80 10.49 28.08
N TYR A 78 -7.83 9.65 28.16
CA TYR A 78 -8.56 9.41 29.41
C TYR A 78 -7.66 8.82 30.49
N GLU A 79 -6.74 7.91 30.13
CA GLU A 79 -5.77 7.34 31.06
C GLU A 79 -4.87 8.43 31.66
N VAL A 80 -4.36 9.36 30.85
CA VAL A 80 -3.57 10.50 31.34
C VAL A 80 -4.36 11.37 32.32
N GLU A 81 -5.62 11.68 32.00
CA GLU A 81 -6.50 12.46 32.90
C GLU A 81 -6.76 11.74 34.23
N GLU A 82 -6.91 10.41 34.21
CA GLU A 82 -7.09 9.60 35.41
C GLU A 82 -5.83 9.59 36.28
N PHE A 83 -4.66 9.37 35.68
CA PHE A 83 -3.39 9.38 36.41
C PHE A 83 -3.03 10.76 36.96
N GLU A 84 -3.42 11.83 36.27
CA GLU A 84 -3.28 13.20 36.79
C GLU A 84 -4.11 13.41 38.07
N LYS A 85 -5.39 13.01 38.07
CA LYS A 85 -6.24 13.04 39.28
C LYS A 85 -5.66 12.19 40.41
N LYS A 86 -5.14 11.00 40.09
CA LYS A 86 -4.55 10.09 41.08
C LYS A 86 -3.25 10.65 41.67
N LEU A 87 -2.45 11.33 40.86
CA LEU A 87 -1.26 12.04 41.32
C LEU A 87 -1.66 13.19 42.26
N GLU A 88 -2.61 14.02 41.88
CA GLU A 88 -3.11 15.12 42.71
C GLU A 88 -3.62 14.63 44.08
N GLN A 89 -4.43 13.57 44.09
CA GLN A 89 -4.89 12.94 45.33
C GLN A 89 -3.73 12.44 46.19
N THR A 90 -2.73 11.80 45.57
CA THR A 90 -1.55 11.28 46.29
C THR A 90 -0.71 12.42 46.86
N GLU A 91 -0.54 13.52 46.13
CA GLU A 91 0.11 14.73 46.62
C GLU A 91 -0.61 15.30 47.85
N ASN A 92 -1.94 15.36 47.81
CA ASN A 92 -2.75 15.83 48.92
C ASN A 92 -2.61 14.90 50.14
N PHE A 93 -2.62 13.58 49.96
CA PHE A 93 -2.43 12.65 51.08
C PHE A 93 -1.01 12.70 51.68
N VAL A 94 0.02 12.94 50.87
CA VAL A 94 1.38 13.13 51.37
C VAL A 94 1.50 14.44 52.16
N LYS A 95 0.89 15.53 51.69
CA LYS A 95 0.82 16.81 52.45
C LYS A 95 0.15 16.64 53.81
N LEU A 96 -0.86 15.78 53.89
CA LEU A 96 -1.57 15.43 55.14
C LEU A 96 -0.85 14.36 55.98
N GLY A 97 0.34 13.90 55.57
CA GLY A 97 1.11 12.86 56.27
C GLY A 97 0.51 11.46 56.22
N ARG A 98 -0.50 11.21 55.38
CA ARG A 98 -1.22 9.92 55.27
C ARG A 98 -0.59 8.94 54.28
N LYS A 99 0.27 9.42 53.37
CA LYS A 99 0.99 8.61 52.39
C LYS A 99 2.48 8.92 52.41
N SER A 100 3.30 7.99 51.92
CA SER A 100 4.75 8.13 51.89
C SER A 100 5.23 8.92 50.66
N ARG A 101 6.44 9.48 50.73
CA ARG A 101 7.10 10.10 49.56
C ARG A 101 7.40 9.08 48.45
N LEU A 102 7.56 7.80 48.81
CA LEU A 102 7.74 6.71 47.85
C LEU A 102 6.49 6.52 46.99
N ASP A 103 5.31 6.55 47.61
CA ASP A 103 4.02 6.45 46.89
C ASP A 103 3.83 7.61 45.91
N LEU A 104 4.29 8.81 46.29
CA LEU A 104 4.27 9.97 45.40
C LEU A 104 5.20 9.81 44.21
N THR A 105 6.42 9.31 44.42
CA THR A 105 7.35 9.03 43.32
C THR A 105 6.76 7.99 42.37
N LYS A 106 6.14 6.94 42.90
CA LYS A 106 5.45 5.92 42.09
C LYS A 106 4.33 6.54 41.26
N ALA A 107 3.46 7.35 41.86
CA ALA A 107 2.38 8.02 41.16
C ALA A 107 2.88 8.96 40.03
N ARG A 108 4.03 9.64 40.21
CA ARG A 108 4.64 10.45 39.14
C ARG A 108 5.19 9.60 38.00
N VAL A 109 5.82 8.47 38.32
CA VAL A 109 6.34 7.53 37.30
C VAL A 109 5.16 6.98 36.49
N ASP A 110 4.09 6.54 37.15
CA ASP A 110 2.88 6.05 36.49
C ASP A 110 2.26 7.12 35.56
N MET A 111 2.16 8.38 36.03
CA MET A 111 1.71 9.51 35.19
C MET A 111 2.64 9.76 33.98
N GLY A 112 3.95 9.63 34.19
CA GLY A 112 4.95 9.74 33.11
C GLY A 112 4.77 8.67 32.06
N HIS A 113 4.55 7.41 32.47
CA HIS A 113 4.25 6.31 31.56
C HIS A 113 2.96 6.54 30.77
N ALA A 114 1.88 6.98 31.42
CA ALA A 114 0.64 7.31 30.73
C ALA A 114 0.82 8.40 29.66
N LYS A 115 1.59 9.45 29.96
CA LYS A 115 1.92 10.51 28.98
C LYS A 115 2.76 10.00 27.82
N LEU A 116 3.71 9.10 28.07
CA LEU A 116 4.50 8.46 27.02
C LEU A 116 3.64 7.56 26.12
N ASN A 117 2.68 6.84 26.70
CA ASN A 117 1.75 6.02 25.93
C ASN A 117 0.89 6.88 25.00
N LEU A 118 0.37 8.02 25.49
CA LEU A 118 -0.38 8.97 24.66
C LEU A 118 0.45 9.56 23.51
N LEU A 119 1.73 9.86 23.74
CA LEU A 119 2.61 10.38 22.69
C LEU A 119 2.89 9.35 21.58
N ASN A 120 2.89 8.06 21.93
CA ASN A 120 3.19 6.96 21.00
C ASN A 120 1.94 6.39 20.31
N SER A 121 0.75 6.94 20.59
CA SER A 121 -0.53 6.50 20.01
C SER A 121 -1.01 7.28 18.80
#